data_AF-A0A956A3P7-F1
#
_entry.id   AF-A0A956A3P7-F1
#
_cell.length_a   1.000
_cell.length_b   1.000
_cell.length_c   1.000
_cell.angle_alpha   90.00
_cell.angle_beta   90.00
_cell.angle_gamma   90.00
#
_symmetry.space_group_name_H-M   'P 1'
#
loop_
_entity.id
_entity.type
_entity.pdbx_description
1 polymer ?
#
loop_
_entity_poly.entity_id
_entity_poly.type
_entity_poly.pdbx_seq_one_letter_code
_entity_poly.pdbx_strand_id
1 'polypeptide(L)'
;MNHRVRRLLAFLELDPESAQFLKRFKNLDFAPEAKNCLLNCMIQRHRHAGALVHGWVIWDNEPANSCEAEAHVVWAKSSILHDLTPRIDGEEKVLFVPDMRHVATFDETANPPRTHTYDNARLRDGVYTPPKKITLPFLIESDLPALLSK
;
A
#
# COMPACT_ATOMS: atom_id res chain seq x y z
N MET A 1 8.22 -18.14 -3.65
CA MET A 1 7.85 -17.52 -2.36
C MET A 1 8.30 -18.42 -1.22
N ASN A 2 8.94 -17.87 -0.18
CA ASN A 2 9.51 -18.68 0.91
C ASN A 2 8.47 -19.03 2.01
N HIS A 3 8.89 -19.85 2.98
CA HIS A 3 7.98 -20.40 4.00
C HIS A 3 7.45 -19.35 4.99
N ARG A 4 8.24 -18.33 5.36
CA ARG A 4 7.80 -17.25 6.26
C ARG A 4 6.72 -16.41 5.61
N VAL A 5 6.93 -16.02 4.35
CA VAL A 5 5.94 -15.28 3.58
C VAL A 5 4.63 -16.08 3.49
N ARG A 6 4.68 -17.37 3.12
CA ARG A 6 3.48 -18.21 3.07
C ARG A 6 2.74 -18.28 4.40
N ARG A 7 3.47 -18.36 5.52
CA ARG A 7 2.89 -18.35 6.87
C ARG A 7 2.20 -17.02 7.19
N LEU A 8 2.83 -15.89 6.86
CA LEU A 8 2.23 -14.57 7.06
C LEU A 8 0.98 -14.38 6.19
N LEU A 9 1.01 -14.80 4.92
CA LEU A 9 -0.16 -14.76 4.04
C LEU A 9 -1.29 -15.64 4.55
N ALA A 10 -0.99 -16.86 5.02
CA ALA A 10 -1.99 -17.73 5.61
C ALA A 10 -2.60 -17.13 6.90
N PHE A 11 -1.78 -16.50 7.76
CA PHE A 11 -2.26 -15.78 8.94
C PHE A 11 -3.19 -14.61 8.59
N LEU A 12 -2.90 -13.92 7.49
CA LEU A 12 -3.76 -12.88 6.95
C LEU A 12 -4.90 -13.43 6.09
N GLU A 13 -5.05 -14.75 5.94
CA GLU A 13 -6.04 -15.39 5.05
C GLU A 13 -5.99 -14.86 3.60
N LEU A 14 -4.79 -14.61 3.08
CA LEU A 14 -4.55 -14.14 1.72
C LEU A 14 -4.15 -15.30 0.81
N ASP A 15 -4.62 -15.26 -0.43
CA ASP A 15 -4.25 -16.23 -1.46
C ASP A 15 -2.82 -15.98 -1.98
N PRO A 16 -1.86 -16.90 -1.76
CA PRO A 16 -0.52 -16.81 -2.31
C PRO A 16 -0.46 -16.64 -3.83
N GLU A 17 -1.43 -17.19 -4.57
CA GLU A 17 -1.47 -17.14 -6.04
C GLU A 17 -1.87 -15.76 -6.57
N SER A 18 -2.47 -14.92 -5.72
CA SER A 18 -2.78 -13.52 -6.06
C SER A 18 -1.57 -12.57 -5.97
N ALA A 19 -0.46 -13.05 -5.42
CA ALA A 19 0.74 -12.27 -5.19
C ALA A 19 1.46 -11.91 -6.50
N GLN A 20 1.83 -10.64 -6.65
CA GLN A 20 2.44 -10.11 -7.86
C GLN A 20 3.64 -9.24 -7.54
N PHE A 21 4.74 -9.43 -8.28
CA PHE A 21 5.86 -8.48 -8.22
C PHE A 21 5.55 -7.25 -9.06
N LEU A 22 5.44 -6.10 -8.42
CA LEU A 22 5.18 -4.83 -9.08
C LEU A 22 6.44 -3.98 -9.12
N LYS A 23 6.76 -3.45 -10.30
CA LYS A 23 7.75 -2.39 -10.46
C LYS A 23 7.10 -1.04 -10.25
N ARG A 24 7.87 -0.05 -9.79
CA ARG A 24 7.42 1.33 -9.73
C ARG A 24 7.00 1.82 -11.12
N PHE A 25 5.77 2.29 -11.22
CA PHE A 25 5.27 3.01 -12.38
C PHE A 25 5.82 4.44 -12.38
N LYS A 26 6.38 4.87 -13.51
CA LYS A 26 7.10 6.15 -13.63
C LYS A 26 6.41 7.18 -14.53
N ASN A 27 5.41 6.77 -15.31
CA ASN A 27 4.74 7.65 -16.27
C ASN A 27 3.61 8.43 -15.60
N LEU A 28 3.98 9.39 -14.74
CA LEU A 28 3.06 10.21 -13.95
C LEU A 28 3.20 11.68 -14.33
N ASP A 29 2.09 12.41 -14.29
CA ASP A 29 2.01 13.86 -14.53
C ASP A 29 1.98 14.68 -13.23
N PHE A 30 2.30 14.03 -12.11
CA PHE A 30 2.55 14.64 -10.80
C PHE A 30 3.76 13.96 -10.14
N ALA A 31 4.32 14.61 -9.13
CA ALA A 31 5.35 14.01 -8.29
C ALA A 31 4.67 13.16 -7.19
N PRO A 32 4.71 11.83 -7.26
CA PRO A 32 4.17 11.01 -6.18
C PRO A 32 5.07 11.08 -4.95
N GLU A 33 4.49 10.95 -3.76
CA GLU A 33 5.21 10.99 -2.50
C GLU A 33 5.42 9.61 -1.90
N ALA A 34 6.61 9.38 -1.31
CA ALA A 34 6.87 8.16 -0.57
C ALA A 34 5.92 8.05 0.65
N LYS A 35 5.53 6.82 1.02
CA LYS A 35 4.60 6.52 2.12
C LYS A 35 3.16 7.05 1.96
N ASN A 36 2.84 7.72 0.85
CA ASN A 36 1.52 8.29 0.57
C ASN A 36 0.77 7.50 -0.53
N CYS A 37 0.79 6.17 -0.45
CA CYS A 37 0.28 5.28 -1.51
C CYS A 37 -1.19 5.50 -1.87
N LEU A 38 -2.07 5.70 -0.87
CA LEU A 38 -3.48 5.99 -1.11
C LEU A 38 -3.67 7.30 -1.90
N LEU A 39 -3.00 8.37 -1.48
CA LEU A 39 -3.16 9.70 -2.09
C LEU A 39 -2.58 9.74 -3.50
N ASN A 40 -1.40 9.14 -3.72
CA ASN A 40 -0.84 8.95 -5.06
C ASN A 40 -1.85 8.28 -6.00
N CYS A 41 -2.47 7.19 -5.54
CA CYS A 41 -3.44 6.46 -6.36
C CYS A 41 -4.77 7.21 -6.53
N MET A 42 -5.20 8.00 -5.54
CA MET A 42 -6.39 8.86 -5.66
C MET A 42 -6.19 9.95 -6.72
N ILE A 43 -5.04 10.64 -6.72
CA ILE A 43 -4.67 11.64 -7.72
C ILE A 43 -4.63 10.99 -9.11
N GLN A 44 -3.94 9.85 -9.24
CA GLN A 44 -3.84 9.14 -10.51
C GLN A 44 -5.22 8.69 -11.02
N ARG A 45 -6.07 8.15 -10.15
CA ARG A 45 -7.45 7.78 -10.49
C ARG A 45 -8.26 8.98 -10.94
N HIS A 46 -8.12 10.13 -10.28
CA HIS A 46 -8.84 11.34 -10.64
C HIS A 46 -8.43 11.83 -12.04
N ARG A 47 -7.14 11.81 -12.37
CA ARG A 47 -6.61 12.29 -13.66
C ARG A 47 -6.78 11.31 -14.81
N HIS A 48 -6.66 10.00 -14.55
CA HIS A 48 -6.53 8.96 -15.59
C HIS A 48 -7.58 7.85 -15.51
N ALA A 49 -8.62 8.02 -14.67
CA ALA A 49 -9.60 6.98 -14.31
C ALA A 49 -8.92 5.70 -13.78
N GLY A 50 -9.65 4.59 -13.68
CA GLY A 50 -9.15 3.33 -13.12
C GLY A 50 -9.64 3.09 -11.68
N ALA A 51 -9.05 2.11 -11.00
CA ALA A 51 -9.48 1.66 -9.69
C ALA A 51 -8.34 1.73 -8.67
N LEU A 52 -8.71 1.87 -7.40
CA LEU A 52 -7.80 1.65 -6.28
C LEU A 52 -7.87 0.17 -5.92
N VAL A 53 -6.72 -0.47 -5.76
CA VAL A 53 -6.63 -1.84 -5.26
C VAL A 53 -5.83 -1.81 -3.98
N HIS A 54 -6.50 -2.17 -2.88
CA HIS A 54 -5.92 -2.26 -1.55
C HIS A 54 -5.26 -3.62 -1.36
N GLY A 55 -4.27 -3.67 -0.48
CA GLY A 55 -3.55 -4.88 -0.20
C GLY A 55 -2.33 -4.63 0.68
N TRP A 56 -1.35 -5.52 0.52
CA TRP A 56 -0.16 -5.55 1.33
C TRP A 56 1.08 -5.58 0.45
N VAL A 57 2.09 -4.80 0.81
CA VAL A 57 3.47 -5.06 0.39
C VAL A 57 4.11 -5.99 1.40
N ILE A 58 4.70 -7.08 0.93
CA ILE A 58 5.34 -8.07 1.77
C ILE A 58 6.85 -7.83 1.82
N TRP A 59 7.36 -7.66 3.04
CA TRP A 59 8.77 -7.53 3.35
C TRP A 59 9.24 -8.78 4.07
N ASP A 60 10.37 -9.36 3.65
CA ASP A 60 10.98 -10.50 4.32
C ASP A 60 12.42 -10.16 4.71
N ASN A 61 12.76 -10.37 5.97
CA ASN A 61 14.07 -10.16 6.53
C ASN A 61 14.54 -11.48 7.14
N GLU A 62 15.26 -12.25 6.33
CA GLU A 62 15.79 -13.55 6.73
C GLU A 62 16.78 -13.47 7.91
N PRO A 63 17.76 -12.54 7.93
CA PRO A 63 18.65 -12.39 9.09
C PRO A 63 17.94 -12.12 10.41
N ALA A 64 16.84 -11.35 10.39
CA ALA A 64 16.05 -11.04 11.58
C ALA A 64 14.93 -12.05 11.85
N ASN A 65 14.83 -13.12 11.06
CA ASN A 65 13.76 -14.11 11.09
C ASN A 65 12.36 -13.48 11.19
N SER A 66 12.14 -12.42 10.39
CA SER A 66 10.93 -11.62 10.43
C SER A 66 10.36 -11.37 9.05
N CYS A 67 9.04 -11.34 8.95
CA CYS A 67 8.30 -10.98 7.75
C CYS A 67 7.19 -9.99 8.14
N GLU A 68 6.97 -8.98 7.31
CA GLU A 68 5.98 -7.94 7.55
C GLU A 68 5.09 -7.76 6.32
N ALA A 69 3.83 -7.42 6.57
CA ALA A 69 2.90 -6.97 5.55
C ALA A 69 2.58 -5.51 5.86
N GLU A 70 2.97 -4.62 4.96
CA GLU A 70 2.71 -3.18 5.05
C GLU A 70 1.46 -2.82 4.24
N ALA A 71 0.50 -2.15 4.86
CA ALA A 71 -0.75 -1.76 4.18
C ALA A 71 -0.44 -0.84 3.00
N HIS A 72 -0.90 -1.21 1.81
CA HIS A 72 -0.54 -0.53 0.57
C HIS A 72 -1.72 -0.39 -0.38
N VAL A 73 -1.65 0.62 -1.24
CA VAL A 73 -2.62 0.87 -2.30
C VAL A 73 -1.89 1.01 -3.63
N VAL A 74 -2.40 0.31 -4.63
CA VAL A 74 -1.92 0.39 -6.01
C VAL A 74 -3.05 0.86 -6.93
N TRP A 75 -2.68 1.40 -8.08
CA TRP A 75 -3.63 1.83 -9.09
C TRP A 75 -3.82 0.73 -10.14
N ALA A 76 -5.06 0.40 -10.47
CA ALA A 76 -5.40 -0.56 -11.49
C ALA A 76 -6.00 0.13 -12.73
N LYS A 77 -5.44 -0.19 -13.90
CA LYS A 77 -5.96 0.25 -15.21
C LYS A 77 -5.98 -0.93 -16.17
N SER A 78 -7.14 -1.20 -16.77
CA SER A 78 -7.31 -2.33 -17.69
C SER A 78 -6.83 -3.66 -17.10
N SER A 79 -7.14 -3.91 -15.82
CA SER A 79 -6.72 -5.09 -15.04
C SER A 79 -5.22 -5.22 -14.78
N ILE A 80 -4.41 -4.22 -15.14
CA ILE A 80 -2.97 -4.17 -14.82
C ILE A 80 -2.78 -3.34 -13.55
N LEU A 81 -2.03 -3.90 -12.60
CA LEU A 81 -1.68 -3.23 -11.35
C LEU A 81 -0.40 -2.40 -11.51
N HIS A 82 -0.45 -1.17 -10.99
CA HIS A 82 0.64 -0.21 -11.03
C HIS A 82 0.90 0.33 -9.63
N ASP A 83 2.10 0.08 -9.11
CA ASP A 83 2.55 0.74 -7.90
C ASP A 83 3.14 2.11 -8.24
N LEU A 84 2.53 3.17 -7.71
CA LEU A 84 2.89 4.55 -8.02
C LEU A 84 3.90 5.14 -7.03
N THR A 85 4.09 4.48 -5.89
CA THR A 85 4.73 5.11 -4.73
C THR A 85 6.26 5.04 -4.84
N PRO A 86 6.99 6.15 -4.70
CA PRO A 86 8.45 6.11 -4.62
C PRO A 86 8.94 5.24 -3.46
N ARG A 87 10.06 4.57 -3.69
CA ARG A 87 10.78 3.81 -2.67
C ARG A 87 11.87 4.68 -2.04
N ILE A 88 12.10 4.49 -0.74
CA ILE A 88 13.13 5.21 0.02
C ILE A 88 14.41 4.37 0.12
N ASP A 89 14.27 3.04 0.07
CA ASP A 89 15.31 2.03 0.25
C ASP A 89 16.01 1.61 -1.05
N GLY A 90 15.56 2.11 -2.21
CA GLY A 90 16.14 1.79 -3.52
C GLY A 90 15.62 0.48 -4.13
N GLU A 91 14.63 -0.18 -3.52
CA GLU A 91 14.03 -1.39 -4.06
C GLU A 91 13.38 -1.17 -5.44
N GLU A 92 13.66 -2.06 -6.40
CA GLU A 92 13.17 -1.94 -7.77
C GLU A 92 11.75 -2.50 -7.96
N LYS A 93 11.37 -3.45 -7.11
CA LYS A 93 10.09 -4.14 -7.14
C LYS A 93 9.63 -4.52 -5.75
N VAL A 94 8.32 -4.65 -5.58
CA VAL A 94 7.70 -5.14 -4.34
C VAL A 94 6.82 -6.34 -4.62
N LEU A 95 6.70 -7.23 -3.63
CA LEU A 95 5.70 -8.28 -3.66
C LEU A 95 4.39 -7.72 -3.09
N PHE A 96 3.41 -7.50 -3.96
CA PHE A 96 2.09 -7.00 -3.60
C PHE A 96 1.07 -8.14 -3.57
N VAL A 97 0.20 -8.15 -2.56
CA VAL A 97 -0.90 -9.11 -2.41
C VAL A 97 -2.20 -8.34 -2.16
N PRO A 98 -3.18 -8.40 -3.08
CA PRO A 98 -4.46 -7.73 -2.90
C PRO A 98 -5.22 -8.19 -1.64
N ASP A 99 -5.89 -7.26 -0.97
CA ASP A 99 -6.77 -7.54 0.17
C ASP A 99 -7.92 -6.53 0.23
N MET A 100 -9.14 -7.04 0.06
CA MET A 100 -10.35 -6.23 0.06
C MET A 100 -10.97 -6.05 1.46
N ARG A 101 -10.39 -6.64 2.51
CA ARG A 101 -10.88 -6.49 3.89
C ARG A 101 -10.21 -5.34 4.63
N HIS A 102 -8.96 -5.05 4.30
CA HIS A 102 -8.16 -3.98 4.91
C HIS A 102 -8.09 -2.76 4.00
N VAL A 103 -9.21 -2.07 3.88
CA VAL A 103 -9.37 -0.90 2.99
C VAL A 103 -8.95 0.38 3.69
N ALA A 104 -8.04 1.13 3.06
CA ALA A 104 -7.66 2.48 3.48
C ALA A 104 -8.61 3.53 2.89
N THR A 105 -8.94 4.55 3.68
CA THR A 105 -9.86 5.64 3.32
C THR A 105 -9.25 7.00 3.65
N PHE A 106 -9.60 8.02 2.86
CA PHE A 106 -9.25 9.40 3.11
C PHE A 106 -10.47 10.19 3.57
N ASP A 107 -10.35 10.87 4.71
CA ASP A 107 -11.35 11.78 5.24
C ASP A 107 -10.86 13.22 5.00
N GLU A 108 -11.41 13.83 3.95
CA GLU A 108 -11.19 15.23 3.58
C GLU A 108 -11.94 16.22 4.49
N THR A 109 -12.94 15.74 5.25
CA THR A 109 -13.79 16.57 6.11
C THR A 109 -13.19 16.77 7.50
N ALA A 110 -12.27 15.90 7.91
CA ALA A 110 -11.48 16.06 9.12
C ALA A 110 -10.59 17.31 9.05
N ASN A 111 -10.34 17.92 10.21
CA ASN A 111 -9.45 19.07 10.31
C ASN A 111 -8.29 18.80 11.31
N PRO A 112 -7.05 18.61 10.83
CA PRO A 112 -6.66 18.46 9.43
C PRO A 112 -7.20 17.16 8.79
N PRO A 113 -7.20 17.04 7.45
CA PRO A 113 -7.57 15.80 6.76
C PRO A 113 -6.80 14.58 7.28
N ARG A 114 -7.39 13.38 7.12
CA ARG A 114 -6.88 12.15 7.72
C ARG A 114 -6.91 10.99 6.74
N THR A 115 -5.91 10.12 6.85
CA THR A 115 -5.95 8.79 6.23
C THR A 115 -6.22 7.76 7.31
N HIS A 116 -7.27 6.97 7.15
CA HIS A 116 -7.50 5.77 7.96
C HIS A 116 -6.95 4.57 7.21
N THR A 117 -6.04 3.83 7.82
CA THR A 117 -5.36 2.68 7.22
C THR A 117 -5.05 1.65 8.31
N TYR A 118 -4.14 0.72 8.03
CA TYR A 118 -3.68 -0.29 8.96
C TYR A 118 -2.17 -0.18 9.17
N ASP A 119 -1.70 -0.48 10.38
CA ASP A 119 -0.28 -0.72 10.62
C ASP A 119 0.15 -2.10 10.07
N ASN A 120 1.42 -2.45 10.27
CA ASN A 120 1.96 -3.68 9.69
C ASN A 120 1.47 -4.92 10.45
N ALA A 121 1.01 -5.92 9.70
CA ALA A 121 0.98 -7.28 10.22
C ALA A 121 2.39 -7.86 10.23
N ARG A 122 2.74 -8.66 11.25
CA ARG A 122 4.12 -9.14 11.44
C ARG A 122 4.14 -10.61 11.82
N LEU A 123 5.14 -11.33 11.32
CA LEU A 123 5.59 -12.62 11.81
C LEU A 123 7.04 -12.48 12.23
N ARG A 124 7.37 -12.68 13.50
CA ARG A 124 8.75 -12.65 14.02
C ARG A 124 8.96 -13.79 15.00
N ASP A 125 9.99 -14.60 14.78
CA ASP A 125 10.32 -15.73 15.65
C ASP A 125 9.11 -16.66 15.95
N GLY A 126 8.25 -16.85 14.94
CA GLY A 126 7.04 -17.67 15.04
C GLY A 126 5.84 -16.98 15.69
N VAL A 127 6.00 -15.77 16.22
CA VAL A 127 4.93 -14.97 16.82
C VAL A 127 4.28 -14.07 15.77
N TYR A 128 2.95 -14.10 15.70
CA TYR A 128 2.16 -13.24 14.82
C TYR A 128 1.65 -12.01 15.57
N THR A 129 1.72 -10.86 14.91
CA THR A 129 1.09 -9.61 15.33
C THR A 129 0.08 -9.21 14.25
N PRO A 130 -1.24 -9.15 14.57
CA PRO A 130 -2.25 -8.72 13.61
C PRO A 130 -2.13 -7.22 13.33
N PRO A 131 -2.54 -6.76 12.13
CA PRO A 131 -2.62 -5.35 11.84
C PRO A 131 -3.75 -4.70 12.65
N LYS A 132 -3.56 -3.43 13.01
CA LYS A 132 -4.51 -2.59 13.72
C LYS A 132 -4.87 -1.41 12.84
N LYS A 133 -6.14 -1.02 12.90
CA LYS A 133 -6.59 0.21 12.24
C LYS A 133 -5.93 1.41 12.92
N ILE A 134 -5.32 2.27 12.13
CA ILE A 134 -4.65 3.50 12.56
C ILE A 134 -5.18 4.70 11.77
N THR A 135 -4.92 5.89 12.30
CA THR A 135 -5.22 7.15 11.63
C THR A 135 -3.94 7.94 11.51
N LEU A 136 -3.58 8.29 10.28
CA LEU A 136 -2.40 9.08 9.96
C LEU A 136 -2.84 10.53 9.66
N PRO A 137 -2.12 11.54 10.17
CA PRO A 137 -2.32 12.91 9.73
C PRO A 137 -1.99 13.00 8.24
N PHE A 138 -2.69 13.86 7.52
CA PHE A 138 -2.30 14.25 6.17
C PHE A 138 -0.96 14.98 6.22
N LEU A 139 0.03 14.49 5.48
CA LEU A 139 1.41 15.03 5.46
C LEU A 139 1.79 15.67 4.11
N ILE A 140 0.86 15.77 3.15
CA ILE A 140 1.15 16.33 1.82
C ILE A 140 0.93 17.84 1.85
N GLU A 141 2.01 18.63 1.86
CA GLU A 141 1.92 20.09 1.83
C GLU A 141 1.65 20.66 0.41
N SER A 142 1.94 19.92 -0.67
CA SER A 142 2.00 20.51 -2.03
C SER A 142 0.79 20.30 -2.94
N ASP A 143 -0.04 19.25 -2.76
CA ASP A 143 -0.99 18.83 -3.82
C ASP A 143 -2.46 18.66 -3.36
N LEU A 144 -2.79 19.11 -2.14
CA LEU A 144 -4.18 19.16 -1.65
C LEU A 144 -5.18 19.86 -2.60
N PRO A 145 -4.82 20.94 -3.34
CA PRO A 145 -5.76 21.60 -4.24
C PRO A 145 -6.29 20.71 -5.38
N ALA A 146 -5.51 19.73 -5.85
CA ALA A 146 -5.89 18.86 -6.97
C ALA A 146 -6.93 17.79 -6.58
N LEU A 147 -7.09 17.50 -5.29
CA LEU A 147 -8.08 16.54 -4.77
C LEU A 147 -9.38 17.23 -4.32
N LEU A 148 -9.31 18.51 -3.92
CA LEU A 148 -10.44 19.27 -3.35
C LEU A 148 -11.22 20.11 -4.37
N SER A 149 -10.75 20.24 -5.61
CA SER A 149 -11.49 20.95 -6.66
C SER A 149 -12.56 20.04 -7.26
N LYS A 150 -13.78 20.12 -6.71
CA LYS A 150 -15.00 19.68 -7.39
C LYS A 150 -15.32 20.54 -8.60
#